data_AF-A0A533VJ66-F1
#
_entry.id   AF-A0A533VJ66-F1
#
_cell.length_a   1.000
_cell.length_b   1.000
_cell.length_c   1.000
_cell.angle_alpha   90.00
_cell.angle_beta   90.00
_cell.angle_gamma   90.00
#
_symmetry.space_group_name_H-M   'P 1'
#
loop_
_entity.id
_entity.type
_entity.pdbx_description
1 polymer ?
#
loop_
_entity_poly.entity_id
_entity_poly.type
_entity_poly.pdbx_seq_one_letter_code
_entity_poly.pdbx_strand_id
1 'polypeptide(L)' 'MNLYDTKSIICYKCNRFIGEVEYDAVVTLPKCGKCANPFPEGDDKIAYTRTRIINDTRNELYARVVAI' A
#
# COMPACT_ATOMS: atom_id res chain seq x y z
N MET A 1 29.25 -6.74 -20.26
CA MET A 1 28.34 -5.63 -19.93
C MET A 1 27.69 -5.19 -21.24
N ASN A 2 26.52 -5.73 -21.55
CA ASN A 2 25.73 -5.38 -22.74
C ASN A 2 24.63 -4.42 -22.28
N LEU A 3 24.68 -3.17 -22.72
CA LEU A 3 23.79 -2.08 -22.31
C LEU A 3 22.31 -2.26 -22.72
N TYR A 4 21.95 -3.39 -23.36
CA TYR A 4 20.68 -3.56 -24.05
C TYR A 4 19.81 -4.71 -23.51
N ASP A 5 20.31 -5.51 -22.56
CA ASP A 5 19.49 -6.53 -21.90
C ASP A 5 18.83 -5.91 -20.67
N THR A 6 17.62 -5.37 -20.87
CA THR A 6 16.71 -4.98 -19.79
C THR A 6 15.55 -5.96 -19.70
N LYS A 7 14.98 -6.11 -18.50
CA LYS A 7 13.74 -6.85 -18.28
C LYS A 7 12.67 -5.91 -17.74
N SER A 8 11.44 -6.14 -18.18
CA SER A 8 10.29 -5.40 -17.69
C SER A 8 9.90 -5.86 -16.29
N ILE A 9 9.66 -4.90 -15.40
CA ILE A 9 9.12 -5.12 -14.07
C ILE A 9 7.61 -4.85 -14.10
N ILE A 10 6.87 -5.83 -13.60
CA ILE A 10 5.43 -5.73 -13.37
C ILE A 10 5.16 -5.81 -11.87
N CYS A 11 4.11 -5.12 -11.43
CA CYS A 11 3.63 -5.19 -10.05
C CYS A 11 3.08 -6.60 -9.77
N TYR A 12 3.57 -7.23 -8.72
CA TYR A 12 3.12 -8.56 -8.30
C TYR A 12 1.63 -8.61 -7.91
N LYS A 13 1.05 -7.48 -7.45
CA LYS A 13 -0.34 -7.43 -6.97
C LYS A 13 -1.38 -7.10 -8.04
N CYS A 14 -1.05 -6.23 -9.00
CA CYS A 14 -2.03 -5.69 -9.95
C CYS A 14 -1.59 -5.79 -11.41
N ASN A 15 -0.48 -6.48 -11.66
CA ASN A 15 0.10 -6.72 -12.99
C ASN A 15 0.37 -5.45 -13.81
N ARG A 16 0.39 -4.28 -13.17
CA ARG A 16 0.75 -3.03 -13.85
C ARG A 16 2.24 -2.99 -14.14
N PHE A 17 2.58 -2.54 -15.33
CA PHE A 17 3.94 -2.18 -15.69
C PHE A 17 4.48 -1.09 -14.77
N ILE A 18 5.68 -1.30 -14.23
CA ILE A 18 6.39 -0.36 -13.36
C ILE A 18 7.51 0.35 -14.13
N GLY A 19 8.26 -0.41 -14.92
CA GLY A 19 9.44 0.09 -15.64
C GLY A 19 10.34 -1.05 -16.10
N GLU A 20 11.57 -0.73 -16.42
CA GLU A 20 12.60 -1.69 -16.86
C GLU A 20 13.81 -1.62 -15.93
N VAL A 21 14.48 -2.76 -15.74
CA VAL A 21 15.75 -2.86 -15.01
C VAL A 21 16.74 -3.70 -15.78
N GLU A 22 18.01 -3.59 -15.39
CA GLU A 22 19.07 -4.46 -15.89
C GLU A 22 18.72 -5.94 -15.70
N TYR A 23 19.10 -6.77 -16.66
CA TYR A 23 18.72 -8.18 -16.68
C TYR A 23 19.20 -8.95 -15.44
N ASP A 24 20.39 -8.63 -14.94
CA ASP A 24 21.03 -9.20 -13.76
C ASP A 24 20.48 -8.66 -12.43
N ALA A 25 19.68 -7.60 -12.45
CA ALA A 25 19.07 -7.05 -11.24
C ALA A 25 18.09 -8.04 -10.60
N VAL A 26 18.29 -8.38 -9.31
CA VAL A 26 17.36 -9.24 -8.56
C VAL A 26 16.24 -8.40 -7.98
N VAL A 27 15.00 -8.61 -8.44
CA VAL A 27 13.82 -7.87 -7.99
C VAL A 27 12.90 -8.79 -7.21
N THR A 28 12.67 -8.50 -5.93
CA THR A 28 11.79 -9.27 -5.05
C THR A 28 10.51 -8.51 -4.75
N LEU A 29 9.35 -9.12 -5.02
CA LEU A 29 8.02 -8.58 -4.72
C LEU A 29 7.81 -7.10 -5.16
N PRO A 30 8.03 -6.77 -6.44
CA PRO A 30 7.84 -5.42 -6.95
C PRO A 30 6.38 -4.96 -6.79
N LYS A 31 6.19 -3.75 -6.27
CA LYS A 31 4.88 -3.12 -6.09
C LYS A 31 4.85 -1.76 -6.79
N CYS A 32 3.80 -1.47 -7.52
CA CYS A 32 3.57 -0.13 -8.07
C CYS A 32 3.18 0.85 -6.95
N GLY A 33 3.27 2.16 -7.22
CA GLY A 33 2.98 3.20 -6.21
C GLY A 33 1.62 3.04 -5.52
N LYS A 34 0.59 2.58 -6.23
CA LYS A 34 -0.76 2.32 -5.67
C LYS A 34 -0.82 1.09 -4.75
N CYS A 35 0.03 0.09 -4.99
CA CYS A 35 0.06 -1.13 -4.18
C CYS A 35 1.10 -1.05 -3.04
N ALA A 36 2.11 -0.19 -3.20
CA ALA A 36 3.12 0.11 -2.20
C ALA A 36 2.61 1.11 -1.17
N ASN A 37 1.80 2.08 -1.60
CA ASN A 37 1.19 3.07 -0.73
C ASN A 37 -0.27 2.67 -0.43
N PRO A 38 -0.57 2.03 0.72
CA PRO A 38 -1.92 1.62 1.08
C PRO A 38 -2.81 2.79 1.50
N PHE A 39 -2.44 4.03 1.17
CA PHE A 39 -3.33 5.15 1.38
C PHE A 39 -4.52 4.99 0.43
N PRO A 40 -5.75 4.93 0.97
CA PRO A 40 -6.92 4.82 0.14
C PRO A 40 -6.98 6.02 -0.82
N GLU A 41 -7.07 5.76 -2.12
CA GLU A 41 -7.33 6.80 -3.13
C GLU A 41 -8.86 6.94 -3.30
N GLY A 42 -9.36 8.17 -3.37
CA GLY A 42 -10.78 8.45 -3.64
C GLY A 42 -11.73 8.16 -2.46
N ASP A 43 -12.84 7.48 -2.75
CA ASP A 43 -13.94 7.18 -1.81
C ASP A 43 -13.50 6.39 -0.58
N ASP A 44 -12.41 5.63 -0.69
CA ASP A 44 -11.88 4.83 0.41
C ASP A 44 -11.30 5.69 1.55
N LYS A 45 -10.98 6.98 1.31
CA LYS A 45 -10.57 7.91 2.38
C LYS A 45 -11.69 8.19 3.36
N ILE A 46 -12.92 8.25 2.87
CA ILE A 46 -14.11 8.52 3.70
C ILE A 46 -14.38 7.28 4.57
N ALA A 47 -14.27 6.08 3.99
CA ALA A 47 -14.40 4.82 4.72
C ALA A 47 -13.33 4.68 5.82
N TYR A 48 -12.07 5.01 5.53
CA TYR A 48 -10.98 5.01 6.52
C TYR A 48 -11.20 6.06 7.61
N THR A 49 -11.63 7.26 7.24
CA THR A 49 -11.90 8.33 8.23
C THR A 49 -13.06 7.97 9.14
N ARG A 50 -14.16 7.40 8.59
CA ARG A 50 -15.30 6.91 9.40
C ARG A 50 -14.87 5.83 10.37
N THR A 51 -14.14 4.82 9.92
CA THR A 51 -13.68 3.72 10.79
C THR A 51 -12.71 4.22 11.86
N ARG A 52 -11.85 5.19 11.54
CA ARG A 52 -10.98 5.84 12.53
C ARG A 52 -11.78 6.56 13.62
N ILE A 53 -12.75 7.40 13.25
CA ILE A 53 -13.59 8.14 14.22
C ILE A 53 -14.36 7.18 15.11
N ILE A 54 -15.01 6.15 14.54
CA ILE A 54 -15.78 5.15 15.30
C ILE A 54 -14.89 4.43 16.31
N ASN A 55 -13.68 4.03 15.91
CA ASN A 55 -12.76 3.35 16.81
C ASN A 55 -12.23 4.26 17.92
N ASP A 56 -12.04 5.54 17.65
CA ASP A 56 -11.60 6.53 18.64
C ASP A 56 -12.67 6.73 19.72
N THR A 57 -13.91 6.97 19.32
CA THR A 57 -15.05 7.11 20.24
C THR A 57 -15.28 5.84 21.05
N ARG A 58 -15.12 4.67 20.43
CA ARG A 58 -15.21 3.38 21.13
C ARG A 58 -14.12 3.24 22.19
N ASN A 59 -12.88 3.60 21.88
CA ASN A 59 -11.77 3.53 22.83
C ASN A 59 -11.96 4.51 24.00
N GLU A 60 -12.46 5.72 23.75
CA GLU A 60 -12.81 6.67 24.81
C GLU A 60 -13.90 6.13 25.74
N LEU A 61 -14.93 5.48 25.20
CA LEU A 61 -15.97 4.84 25.99
C LEU A 61 -15.42 3.69 26.85
N TYR A 62 -14.57 2.83 26.28
CA TYR A 62 -13.90 1.78 27.04
C TYR A 62 -13.03 2.36 28.17
N ALA A 63 -12.28 3.43 27.91
CA ALA A 63 -11.46 4.07 28.93
C ALA A 63 -12.29 4.63 30.10
N ARG A 64 -13.51 5.12 29.83
CA ARG A 64 -14.44 5.60 30.87
C ARG A 64 -15.08 4.48 31.68
N VAL A 65 -15.42 3.35 31.04
CA VAL A 65 -16.01 2.19 31.72
C VAL A 65 -14.99 1.46 32.59
N VAL A 66 -13.72 1.40 32.18
CA VAL A 66 -12.63 0.76 32.95
C VAL A 66 -12.18 1.62 34.15
N ALA A 67 -12.49 2.92 34.16
CA ALA A 67 -12.13 3.85 35.23
C ALA A 67 -13.16 3.91 36.39
N ILE A 68 -14.24 3.14 36.34
CA ILE A 68 -15.27 2.99 37.38
C ILE A 68 -15.07 1.64 38.07
#